data_AF-A0A428Q522-F1
#
_entry.id   AF-A0A428Q522-F1
#
_cell.length_a   1.000
_cell.length_b   1.000
_cell.length_c   1.000
_cell.angle_alpha   90.00
_cell.angle_beta   90.00
_cell.angle_gamma   90.00
#
_symmetry.space_group_name_H-M   'P 1'
#
loop_
_entity.id
_entity.type
_entity.pdbx_description
1 polymer ?
#
loop_
_entity_poly.entity_id
_entity_poly.type
_entity_poly.pdbx_seq_one_letter_code
_entity_poly.pdbx_strand_id
1 'polypeptide(L)'
;MASTPGSATFVTDDQTKAFMEASMPARDVAQTVAWLAHESSEVTGETVAAVSRLVTRIFLAESKGYFGPPDQDWTVESVRDNWDKVMDEPEFTIPTDMADFGPKIFQRLVTHQ
;
A
#
# COMPACT_ATOMS: atom_id res chain seq x y z
N MET A 1 -12.67 -2.88 8.97
CA MET A 1 -13.47 -1.90 9.70
C MET A 1 -14.93 -2.33 9.74
N ALA A 2 -15.39 -2.59 10.94
CA ALA A 2 -16.80 -2.71 11.30
C ALA A 2 -17.11 -1.61 12.31
N SER A 3 -18.40 -1.30 12.54
CA SER A 3 -18.79 -0.39 13.60
C SER A 3 -18.49 -1.03 14.95
N THR A 4 -17.69 -0.34 15.75
CA THR A 4 -17.30 -0.70 17.11
C THR A 4 -17.24 0.56 17.98
N PRO A 5 -17.37 0.44 19.32
CA PRO A 5 -17.19 1.59 20.20
C PRO A 5 -15.85 2.31 20.00
N GLY A 6 -14.77 1.55 19.75
CA GLY A 6 -13.45 2.11 19.50
C GLY A 6 -13.33 2.84 18.16
N SER A 7 -13.94 2.34 17.08
CA SER A 7 -13.93 3.07 15.81
C SER A 7 -14.75 4.36 15.87
N ALA A 8 -15.83 4.37 16.67
CA ALA A 8 -16.71 5.53 16.81
C ALA A 8 -16.01 6.75 17.44
N THR A 9 -14.94 6.57 18.22
CA THR A 9 -14.18 7.69 18.81
C THR A 9 -13.43 8.54 17.78
N PHE A 10 -13.21 8.01 16.57
CA PHE A 10 -12.53 8.72 15.48
C PHE A 10 -13.50 9.41 14.50
N VAL A 11 -14.82 9.26 14.73
CA VAL A 11 -15.85 9.82 13.87
C VAL A 11 -16.51 10.98 14.60
N THR A 12 -16.38 12.19 14.07
CA THR A 12 -16.91 13.41 14.69
C THR A 12 -18.33 13.74 14.22
N ASP A 13 -18.68 13.31 13.00
CA ASP A 13 -19.99 13.53 12.38
C ASP A 13 -21.01 12.44 12.77
N ASP A 14 -22.18 12.86 13.24
CA ASP A 14 -23.23 11.95 13.70
C ASP A 14 -23.92 11.20 12.55
N GLN A 15 -23.97 11.79 11.34
CA GLN A 15 -24.51 11.10 10.17
C GLN A 15 -23.65 9.88 9.80
N THR A 16 -22.33 10.03 9.84
CA THR A 16 -21.36 8.96 9.60
C THR A 16 -21.44 7.89 10.68
N LYS A 17 -21.57 8.26 11.97
CA LYS A 17 -21.78 7.28 13.05
C LYS A 17 -23.03 6.45 12.82
N ALA A 18 -24.16 7.10 12.53
CA ALA A 18 -25.43 6.41 12.27
C ALA A 18 -25.32 5.47 11.05
N PHE A 19 -24.63 5.90 10.00
CA PHE A 19 -24.34 5.05 8.85
C PHE A 19 -23.51 3.82 9.22
N MET A 20 -22.43 4.00 9.98
CA MET A 20 -21.57 2.91 10.43
C MET A 20 -22.35 1.89 11.27
N GLU A 21 -23.11 2.35 12.25
CA GLU A 21 -23.96 1.49 13.09
C GLU A 21 -24.97 0.69 12.28
N ALA A 22 -25.62 1.32 11.29
CA ALA A 22 -26.62 0.66 10.47
C ALA A 22 -26.03 -0.30 9.42
N SER A 23 -24.85 0.02 8.86
CA SER A 23 -24.38 -0.57 7.59
C SER A 23 -23.04 -1.29 7.67
N MET A 24 -22.37 -1.30 8.82
CA MET A 24 -21.05 -1.92 8.98
C MET A 24 -21.01 -2.95 10.12
N PRO A 25 -21.90 -3.96 10.15
CA PRO A 25 -21.89 -4.97 11.18
C PRO A 25 -20.62 -5.83 11.09
N ALA A 26 -20.13 -6.31 12.24
CA ALA A 26 -18.91 -7.14 12.31
C ALA A 26 -18.97 -8.41 11.44
N ARG A 27 -20.18 -8.98 11.23
CA ARG A 27 -20.40 -10.17 10.40
C ARG A 27 -19.95 -10.00 8.95
N ASP A 28 -19.96 -8.78 8.42
CA ASP A 28 -19.58 -8.53 7.04
C ASP A 28 -18.05 -8.65 6.88
N VAL A 29 -17.29 -8.09 7.83
CA VAL A 29 -15.83 -8.25 7.89
C VAL A 29 -15.43 -9.70 8.18
N ALA A 30 -16.20 -10.40 9.01
CA ALA A 30 -15.92 -11.79 9.40
C ALA A 30 -15.82 -12.76 8.20
N GLN A 31 -16.54 -12.50 7.10
CA GLN A 31 -16.47 -13.34 5.90
C GLN A 31 -15.09 -13.27 5.23
N THR A 32 -14.45 -12.11 5.24
CA THR A 32 -13.08 -11.98 4.70
C THR A 32 -12.10 -12.78 5.54
N VAL A 33 -12.22 -12.71 6.86
CA VAL A 33 -11.38 -13.50 7.78
C VAL A 33 -11.61 -15.00 7.59
N ALA A 34 -12.87 -15.42 7.47
CA ALA A 34 -13.21 -16.82 7.23
C ALA A 34 -12.61 -17.33 5.91
N TRP A 35 -12.64 -16.53 4.84
CA TRP A 35 -11.98 -16.88 3.58
C TRP A 35 -10.46 -17.02 3.77
N LEU A 36 -9.78 -16.02 4.35
CA LEU A 36 -8.33 -16.06 4.53
C LEU A 36 -7.85 -17.22 5.40
N ALA A 37 -8.69 -17.69 6.33
CA ALA A 37 -8.40 -18.84 7.20
C ALA A 37 -8.83 -20.19 6.60
N HIS A 38 -9.55 -20.20 5.47
CA HIS A 38 -10.03 -21.43 4.86
C HIS A 38 -8.89 -22.20 4.19
N GLU A 39 -8.91 -23.54 4.25
CA GLU A 39 -7.86 -24.40 3.69
C GLU A 39 -7.70 -24.28 2.16
N SER A 40 -8.76 -23.82 1.48
CA SER A 40 -8.71 -23.57 0.03
C SER A 40 -8.20 -22.16 -0.33
N SER A 41 -7.87 -21.32 0.66
CA SER A 41 -7.32 -19.99 0.39
C SER A 41 -5.83 -20.11 0.10
N GLU A 42 -5.43 -19.68 -1.09
CA GLU A 42 -4.03 -19.60 -1.51
C GLU A 42 -3.39 -18.25 -1.14
N VAL A 43 -4.13 -17.35 -0.49
CA VAL A 43 -3.64 -16.02 -0.13
C VAL A 43 -2.59 -16.12 0.97
N THR A 44 -1.36 -15.68 0.69
CA THR A 44 -0.23 -15.68 1.62
C THR A 44 0.59 -14.40 1.48
N GLY A 45 1.08 -13.85 2.59
CA GLY A 45 1.90 -12.64 2.60
C GLY A 45 1.18 -11.33 2.24
N GLU A 46 -0.08 -11.39 1.81
CA GLU A 46 -0.86 -10.24 1.39
C GLU A 46 -1.41 -9.43 2.56
N THR A 47 -1.45 -8.10 2.39
CA THR A 47 -2.18 -7.20 3.29
C THR A 47 -3.49 -6.77 2.64
N VAL A 48 -4.62 -7.02 3.31
CA VAL A 48 -5.95 -6.63 2.81
C VAL A 48 -6.70 -5.79 3.84
N ALA A 49 -7.45 -4.80 3.36
CA ALA A 49 -8.42 -4.07 4.17
C ALA A 49 -9.82 -4.63 3.92
N ALA A 50 -10.46 -5.14 4.96
CA ALA A 50 -11.86 -5.54 4.94
C ALA A 50 -12.70 -4.47 5.65
N VAL A 51 -13.59 -3.77 4.97
CA VAL A 51 -14.41 -2.65 5.47
C VAL A 51 -15.87 -2.90 5.12
N SER A 52 -16.69 -3.31 6.11
CA SER A 52 -18.02 -3.87 5.82
C SER A 52 -17.92 -4.94 4.71
N ARG A 53 -18.66 -4.77 3.61
CA ARG A 53 -18.65 -5.65 2.43
C ARG A 53 -17.61 -5.29 1.36
N LEU A 54 -16.77 -4.27 1.61
CA LEU A 54 -15.66 -3.90 0.74
C LEU A 54 -14.39 -4.64 1.18
N VAL A 55 -13.71 -5.28 0.24
CA VAL A 55 -12.40 -5.91 0.45
C VAL A 55 -11.42 -5.32 -0.56
N THR A 56 -10.32 -4.75 -0.10
CA THR A 56 -9.27 -4.18 -0.95
C THR A 56 -7.90 -4.73 -0.54
N ARG A 57 -6.95 -4.74 -1.48
CA ARG A 57 -5.54 -5.08 -1.22
C ARG A 57 -4.74 -3.81 -0.96
N ILE A 58 -3.90 -3.84 0.06
CA ILE A 58 -2.86 -2.84 0.32
C ILE A 58 -1.55 -3.46 -0.14
N PHE A 59 -0.79 -2.73 -0.95
CA PHE A 59 0.47 -3.20 -1.51
C PHE A 59 1.56 -2.13 -1.35
N LEU A 60 2.82 -2.59 -1.42
CA LEU A 60 3.98 -1.72 -1.51
C LEU A 60 4.33 -1.50 -2.97
N ALA A 61 4.64 -0.27 -3.32
CA ALA A 61 5.05 0.12 -4.66
C ALA A 61 6.38 0.87 -4.60
N GLU A 62 7.17 0.71 -5.65
CA GLU A 62 8.41 1.44 -5.88
C GLU A 62 8.15 2.52 -6.93
N SER A 63 8.42 3.78 -6.59
CA SER A 63 8.40 4.88 -7.55
C SER A 63 9.53 4.73 -8.59
N LYS A 64 9.45 5.51 -9.66
CA LYS A 64 10.56 5.63 -10.62
C LYS A 64 11.86 6.15 -9.99
N GLY A 65 11.77 6.89 -8.88
CA GLY A 65 12.93 7.38 -8.15
C GLY A 65 13.71 8.48 -8.89
N TYR A 66 14.91 8.76 -8.39
CA TYR A 66 15.82 9.76 -8.95
C TYR A 66 17.19 9.13 -9.23
N PHE A 67 17.65 9.28 -10.48
CA PHE A 67 19.01 8.95 -10.87
C PHE A 67 19.87 10.22 -10.86
N GLY A 68 20.92 10.22 -10.04
CA GLY A 68 21.89 11.31 -10.01
C GLY A 68 22.67 11.42 -11.34
N PRO A 69 22.99 12.63 -11.81
CA PRO A 69 23.79 12.81 -13.02
C PRO A 69 25.20 12.20 -12.83
N PRO A 70 25.71 11.42 -13.80
CA PRO A 70 26.98 10.69 -13.66
C PRO A 70 28.22 11.59 -13.67
N ASP A 71 28.07 12.84 -14.10
CA ASP A 71 29.13 13.84 -14.25
C ASP A 71 29.19 14.83 -13.06
N GLN A 72 28.43 14.60 -12.00
CA GLN A 72 28.40 15.44 -10.81
C GLN A 72 28.69 14.63 -9.53
N ASP A 73 29.12 15.34 -8.49
CA ASP A 73 29.35 14.75 -7.18
C ASP A 73 28.03 14.24 -6.57
N TRP A 74 28.06 13.01 -6.07
CA TRP A 74 26.95 12.42 -5.34
C TRP A 74 27.01 12.80 -3.87
N THR A 75 26.21 13.80 -3.48
CA THR A 75 26.19 14.34 -2.11
C THR A 75 24.81 14.18 -1.47
N VAL A 76 24.75 14.39 -0.15
CA VAL A 76 23.48 14.41 0.59
C VAL A 76 22.58 15.55 0.09
N GLU A 77 23.17 16.68 -0.30
CA GLU A 77 22.46 17.81 -0.89
C GLU A 77 21.81 17.43 -2.24
N SER A 78 22.53 16.71 -3.11
CA SER A 78 21.97 16.22 -4.38
C SER A 78 20.74 15.34 -4.19
N VAL A 79 20.72 14.49 -3.15
CA VAL A 79 19.55 13.68 -2.78
C VAL A 79 18.41 14.56 -2.25
N ARG A 80 18.69 15.42 -1.27
CA ARG A 80 17.70 16.30 -0.63
C ARG A 80 17.00 17.18 -1.66
N ASP A 81 17.77 17.81 -2.54
CA ASP A 81 17.28 18.79 -3.51
C ASP A 81 16.46 18.14 -4.64
N ASN A 82 16.48 16.80 -4.74
CA ASN A 82 15.72 16.02 -5.72
C ASN A 82 14.72 15.05 -5.07
N TRP A 83 14.42 15.19 -3.77
CA TRP A 83 13.58 14.24 -3.04
C TRP A 83 12.15 14.14 -3.60
N ASP A 84 11.62 15.23 -4.16
CA ASP A 84 10.30 15.22 -4.79
C ASP A 84 10.20 14.22 -5.95
N LYS A 85 11.29 13.98 -6.69
CA LYS A 85 11.34 12.95 -7.75
C LYS A 85 11.32 11.54 -7.18
N VAL A 86 11.89 11.34 -6.00
CA VAL A 86 11.84 10.05 -5.28
C VAL A 86 10.41 9.78 -4.81
N MET A 87 9.69 10.81 -4.39
CA MET A 87 8.31 10.73 -3.92
C MET A 87 7.27 10.84 -5.05
N ASP A 88 7.68 10.85 -6.33
CA ASP A 88 6.75 10.95 -7.46
C ASP A 88 6.03 9.61 -7.69
N GLU A 89 4.75 9.55 -7.32
CA GLU A 89 3.92 8.35 -7.30
C GLU A 89 3.22 7.95 -8.63
N PRO A 90 2.96 8.81 -9.64
CA PRO A 90 2.18 8.41 -10.82
C PRO A 90 2.75 7.24 -11.61
N GLU A 91 4.08 7.10 -11.64
CA GLU A 91 4.79 5.98 -12.27
C GLU A 91 5.43 5.10 -11.18
N PHE A 92 4.86 3.91 -10.97
CA PHE A 92 5.35 2.95 -9.99
C PHE A 92 5.36 1.51 -10.50
N THR A 93 6.13 0.66 -9.82
CA THR A 93 6.10 -0.79 -10.01
C THR A 93 5.77 -1.49 -8.70
N ILE A 94 5.21 -2.69 -8.75
CA ILE A 94 4.91 -3.51 -7.58
C ILE A 94 5.84 -4.73 -7.61
N PRO A 95 7.00 -4.69 -6.92
CA PRO A 95 7.86 -5.85 -6.82
C PRO A 95 7.18 -6.94 -5.99
N THR A 96 7.20 -8.18 -6.46
CA THR A 96 6.59 -9.32 -5.76
C THR A 96 7.57 -10.03 -4.83
N ASP A 97 8.86 -10.00 -5.17
CA ASP A 97 9.94 -10.61 -4.41
C ASP A 97 11.32 -10.07 -4.87
N MET A 98 12.39 -10.52 -4.23
CA MET A 98 13.76 -10.10 -4.57
C MET A 98 14.28 -10.66 -5.89
N ALA A 99 13.76 -11.80 -6.35
CA ALA A 99 14.15 -12.39 -7.63
C ALA A 99 13.57 -11.58 -8.80
N ASP A 100 12.41 -10.95 -8.62
CA ASP A 100 11.84 -9.97 -9.54
C ASP A 100 12.52 -8.59 -9.42
N PHE A 101 12.67 -8.08 -8.19
CA PHE A 101 13.20 -6.74 -7.93
C PHE A 101 14.67 -6.58 -8.36
N GLY A 102 15.53 -7.51 -7.96
CA GLY A 102 16.98 -7.42 -8.16
C GLY A 102 17.38 -7.17 -9.62
N PRO A 103 17.02 -8.06 -10.57
CA PRO A 103 17.36 -7.91 -11.98
C PRO A 103 16.84 -6.60 -12.59
N LYS A 104 15.63 -6.14 -12.22
CA LYS A 104 15.04 -4.89 -12.71
C LYS A 104 15.84 -3.67 -12.27
N ILE A 105 16.31 -3.65 -11.02
CA ILE A 105 17.14 -2.56 -10.50
C ILE A 105 18.49 -2.52 -11.21
N PHE A 106 19.16 -3.66 -11.37
CA PHE A 106 20.42 -3.70 -12.13
C PHE A 106 20.23 -3.26 -13.57
N GLN A 107 19.12 -3.64 -14.22
CA GLN A 107 18.80 -3.17 -15.56
C GLN A 107 18.67 -1.64 -15.61
N ARG A 108 17.93 -1.03 -14.68
CA ARG A 108 17.78 0.43 -14.55
C ARG A 108 19.10 1.16 -14.31
N LEU A 109 19.95 0.60 -13.43
CA LEU A 109 21.30 1.10 -13.18
C LEU A 109 22.17 1.11 -14.45
N VAL A 110 22.07 0.07 -15.28
CA VAL A 110 22.84 -0.04 -16.53
C VAL A 110 22.30 0.87 -17.62
N THR A 111 20.99 1.10 -17.70
CA THR A 111 20.38 1.91 -18.75
C THR A 111 20.21 3.39 -18.39
N HIS A 112 20.49 3.80 -17.15
CA HIS A 112 20.17 5.13 -16.62
C HIS A 112 18.69 5.51 -16.83
N GLN A 113 17.78 4.53 -16.71
CA GLN A 113 16.33 4.72 -16.85
C GLN A 113 15.60 4.52 -15.52
#